data_AF-A0A327J812-F1
#
_entry.id   AF-A0A327J812-F1
#
_cell.length_a   1.000
_cell.length_b   1.000
_cell.length_c   1.000
_cell.angle_alpha   90.00
_cell.angle_beta   90.00
_cell.angle_gamma   90.00
#
_symmetry.space_group_name_H-M   'P 1'
#
loop_
_entity.id
_entity.type
_entity.pdbx_description
1 polymer ?
#
loop_
_entity_poly.entity_id
_entity_poly.type
_entity_poly.pdbx_seq_one_letter_code
_entity_poly.pdbx_strand_id
1 'polypeptide(L)'
;MKTQKITFGLPKINFTGTKIANKPFANLNTPIRDIFVSSKKNQKPTKSKEDEYVQIVSAMKNSEGKPRFSEKEVNDFKISCATNVLDFETVNTFKDNTSFTMSDMKKVYRMGKELKDDKFNEKVLNAISKLPQGVEVKEFKQNEYEPEKEFTLDCSSKGKFKFDAKTTEIIAKTSYDFESSQADTKKEVDYRNNTVTTIKQRYDFDRMKYEILEQTIVKNDKNGNMLREEKMTPSEIEGLHDIKYTYANGKTKDVVKATVDQKTGIQTIKKDMKSANGTRTQFLYEDDPQGNRIVDYKITNKDGKILMGLSQSFEVVDDNHFISSNNGYKYDITTNDKKLTVKDLHHDREVSLDFKKKFEGDKKSLISLMKKVPGNELFETVDNLGKMKSTDSIFQAGFSPVSKEVLIMDNLFVFLHELGHAKDAQTQKTYREKLLGENKMFTHNKDIQETYLKERETFNKYHSEAERDHVNYFTKAKGHYGGKWGGLAEVVAEANAITNTVADGKISLGVRAQYLQQHFPETIAKIHDAMNWKDDLDAIEYYGT
;
A
#
# COMPACT_ATOMS: atom_id res chain seq x y z
N MET A 1 46.80 5.13 -57.76
CA MET A 1 45.34 5.17 -57.50
C MET A 1 45.17 5.02 -55.99
N LYS A 2 45.15 6.07 -55.15
CA LYS A 2 44.14 7.10 -54.88
C LYS A 2 42.72 6.55 -54.64
N THR A 3 42.45 6.15 -53.39
CA THR A 3 41.10 6.14 -52.81
C THR A 3 40.94 7.42 -51.98
N GLN A 4 39.98 8.24 -52.38
CA GLN A 4 39.61 9.51 -51.76
C GLN A 4 38.96 9.29 -50.38
N LYS A 5 39.46 10.01 -49.38
CA LYS A 5 38.76 10.28 -48.12
C LYS A 5 37.75 11.41 -48.35
N ILE A 6 36.50 11.19 -47.97
CA ILE A 6 35.52 12.26 -47.75
C ILE A 6 35.29 12.36 -46.25
N THR A 7 35.48 13.57 -45.72
CA THR A 7 35.37 13.93 -44.30
C THR A 7 34.10 14.77 -44.12
N PHE A 8 33.26 14.45 -43.14
CA PHE A 8 32.20 15.35 -42.67
C PHE A 8 32.66 16.03 -41.37
N GLY A 9 32.72 17.36 -41.38
CA GLY A 9 33.12 18.17 -40.24
C GLY A 9 31.93 18.45 -39.31
N LEU A 10 32.13 18.22 -38.01
CA LEU A 10 31.28 18.74 -36.93
C LEU A 10 31.94 19.96 -36.28
N PRO A 11 31.16 20.90 -35.70
CA PRO A 11 31.64 22.22 -35.29
C PRO A 11 32.66 22.15 -34.16
N LYS A 12 33.72 22.95 -34.28
CA LYS A 12 34.70 23.20 -33.21
C LYS A 12 34.08 24.07 -32.12
N ILE A 13 33.93 23.53 -30.92
CA ILE A 13 33.75 24.33 -29.71
C ILE A 13 35.12 24.47 -29.05
N ASN A 14 35.62 25.71 -29.02
CA ASN A 14 36.88 26.08 -28.38
C ASN A 14 36.74 26.01 -26.86
N PHE A 15 37.44 25.06 -26.23
CA PHE A 15 37.68 25.08 -24.79
C PHE A 15 38.84 26.02 -24.49
N THR A 16 38.53 27.25 -24.08
CA THR A 16 39.50 28.12 -23.40
C THR A 16 39.48 27.83 -21.91
N GLY A 17 40.42 26.97 -21.50
CA GLY A 17 41.20 27.06 -20.27
C GLY A 17 40.49 27.23 -18.92
N THR A 18 40.47 26.17 -18.11
CA THR A 18 41.08 26.23 -16.78
C THR A 18 41.44 24.81 -16.32
N LYS A 19 42.73 24.60 -16.02
CA LYS A 19 43.28 23.34 -15.51
C LYS A 19 42.62 23.02 -14.16
N ILE A 20 41.89 21.91 -14.07
CA ILE A 20 41.55 21.32 -12.78
C ILE A 20 42.79 20.54 -12.33
N ALA A 21 43.55 21.12 -11.41
CA ALA A 21 44.65 20.43 -10.74
C ALA A 21 44.09 19.27 -9.89
N ASN A 22 44.69 18.08 -10.04
CA ASN A 22 44.47 16.92 -9.19
C ASN A 22 44.61 17.32 -7.71
N LYS A 23 43.51 17.30 -6.95
CA LYS A 23 43.57 17.32 -5.49
C LYS A 23 43.88 15.92 -4.98
N PRO A 24 44.84 15.74 -4.05
CA PRO A 24 45.12 14.45 -3.45
C PRO A 24 43.95 13.99 -2.58
N PHE A 25 43.73 12.67 -2.52
CA PHE A 25 42.77 12.04 -1.63
C PHE A 25 43.11 12.33 -0.16
N ALA A 26 42.09 12.46 0.68
CA ALA A 26 42.22 12.86 2.07
C ALA A 26 43.01 11.82 2.90
N ASN A 27 43.99 12.32 3.65
CA ASN A 27 44.78 11.55 4.61
C ASN A 27 43.94 11.24 5.87
N LEU A 28 43.61 9.96 6.07
CA LEU A 28 42.74 9.46 7.14
C LEU A 28 43.37 9.46 8.55
N ASN A 29 44.63 9.90 8.70
CA ASN A 29 45.33 9.92 9.99
C ASN A 29 45.45 11.33 10.61
N THR A 30 44.63 12.28 10.18
CA THR A 30 44.56 13.61 10.79
C THR A 30 43.27 13.71 11.60
N PRO A 31 43.31 14.09 12.91
CA PRO A 31 42.09 14.30 13.67
C PRO A 31 41.22 15.34 12.98
N ILE A 32 39.94 15.03 12.80
CA ILE A 32 38.94 15.97 12.28
C ILE A 32 38.94 17.17 13.23
N ARG A 33 39.45 18.31 12.78
CA ARG A 33 39.28 19.57 13.49
C ARG A 33 37.82 19.97 13.36
N ASP A 34 37.09 19.95 14.47
CA ASP A 34 35.81 20.63 14.58
C ASP A 34 35.98 22.09 14.14
N ILE A 35 35.34 22.46 13.04
CA ILE A 35 35.21 23.86 12.63
C ILE A 35 33.93 24.40 13.27
N PHE A 36 33.90 24.46 14.60
CA PHE A 36 33.16 25.51 15.30
C PHE A 36 34.09 26.72 15.38
N VAL A 37 34.13 27.51 14.31
CA VAL A 37 34.71 28.86 14.38
C VAL A 37 33.63 29.78 14.94
N SER A 38 33.75 30.10 16.22
CA SER A 38 33.05 31.25 16.79
C SER A 38 33.66 32.53 16.20
N SER A 39 33.07 33.06 15.14
CA SER A 39 33.40 34.40 14.68
C SER A 39 32.73 35.43 15.59
N LYS A 40 33.40 35.80 16.69
CA LYS A 40 33.15 37.10 17.33
C LYS A 40 33.67 38.19 16.39
N LYS A 41 32.82 38.62 15.44
CA LYS A 41 32.93 39.94 14.83
C LYS A 41 31.88 40.84 15.48
N ASN A 42 32.36 41.85 16.20
CA ASN A 42 31.57 42.99 16.64
C ASN A 42 31.01 43.71 15.41
N GLN A 43 29.83 43.28 14.96
CA GLN A 43 28.90 44.10 14.21
C GLN A 43 27.74 44.39 15.17
N LYS A 44 27.35 45.66 15.29
CA LYS A 44 26.09 46.02 15.97
C LYS A 44 24.98 45.16 15.38
N PRO A 45 24.22 44.39 16.17
CA PRO A 45 23.21 43.50 15.63
C PRO A 45 22.06 44.35 15.10
N THR A 46 21.96 44.45 13.78
CA THR A 46 20.65 44.64 13.17
C THR A 46 19.93 43.32 13.40
N LYS A 47 18.92 43.31 14.30
CA LYS A 47 18.09 42.12 14.53
C LYS A 47 17.59 41.65 13.16
N SER A 48 17.81 40.38 12.82
CA SER A 48 17.17 39.79 11.65
C SER A 48 15.66 39.84 11.86
N LYS A 49 14.86 39.97 10.79
CA LYS A 49 13.39 39.89 10.90
C LYS A 49 12.94 38.59 11.58
N GLU A 50 13.71 37.52 11.39
CA GLU A 50 13.49 36.22 12.02
C GLU A 50 13.62 36.28 13.55
N ASP A 51 14.65 36.96 14.07
CA ASP A 51 14.82 37.15 15.52
C ASP A 51 13.68 37.99 16.13
N GLU A 52 13.15 38.94 15.37
CA GLU A 52 11.96 39.72 15.78
C GLU A 52 10.71 38.82 15.83
N TYR A 53 10.47 38.00 14.80
CA TYR A 53 9.34 37.06 14.80
C TYR A 53 9.41 36.04 15.94
N VAL A 54 10.59 35.51 16.24
CA VAL A 54 10.77 34.58 17.37
C VAL A 54 10.46 35.27 18.70
N GLN A 55 10.86 36.52 18.87
CA GLN A 55 10.51 37.31 20.05
C GLN A 55 8.99 37.49 20.17
N ILE A 56 8.31 37.83 19.07
CA ILE A 56 6.85 37.98 19.06
C ILE A 56 6.18 36.65 19.44
N VAL A 57 6.56 35.54 18.80
CA VAL A 57 5.99 34.21 19.08
C VAL A 57 6.23 33.78 20.53
N SER A 58 7.41 34.03 21.09
CA SER A 58 7.72 33.73 22.50
C SER A 58 6.87 34.52 23.50
N ALA A 59 6.40 35.71 23.11
CA ALA A 59 5.60 36.59 23.94
C ALA A 59 4.08 36.35 23.78
N MET A 60 3.65 35.52 22.82
CA MET A 60 2.24 35.22 22.60
C MET A 60 1.63 34.52 23.81
N LYS A 61 0.40 34.93 24.16
CA LYS A 61 -0.35 34.39 25.29
C LYS A 61 -1.64 33.72 24.82
N ASN A 62 -2.06 32.67 25.52
CA ASN A 62 -3.36 32.05 25.34
C ASN A 62 -4.47 32.88 26.03
N SER A 63 -5.72 32.41 25.93
CA SER A 63 -6.89 33.04 26.56
C SER A 63 -6.80 33.18 28.09
N GLU A 64 -5.95 32.38 28.75
CA GLU A 64 -5.68 32.44 30.20
C GLU A 64 -4.51 33.38 30.55
N GLY A 65 -3.91 34.07 29.58
CA GLY A 65 -2.75 34.93 29.78
C GLY A 65 -1.43 34.20 30.02
N LYS A 66 -1.39 32.87 29.87
CA LYS A 66 -0.18 32.04 29.93
C LYS A 66 0.52 31.98 28.57
N PRO A 67 1.82 31.66 28.48
CA PRO A 67 2.50 31.47 27.21
C PRO A 67 1.73 30.50 26.29
N ARG A 68 1.47 30.92 25.05
CA ARG A 68 0.72 30.12 24.07
C ARG A 68 1.51 28.91 23.58
N PHE A 69 2.83 29.04 23.55
CA PHE A 69 3.76 28.04 23.08
C PHE A 69 4.82 27.78 24.15
N SER A 70 5.21 26.52 24.30
CA SER A 70 6.33 26.13 25.17
C SER A 70 7.66 26.64 24.62
N GLU A 71 8.70 26.74 25.47
CA GLU A 71 10.05 27.10 25.03
C GLU A 71 10.57 26.17 23.93
N LYS A 72 10.23 24.87 24.02
CA LYS A 72 10.53 23.88 22.99
C LYS A 72 9.88 24.23 21.64
N GLU A 73 8.61 24.63 21.65
CA GLU A 73 7.89 25.04 20.44
C GLU A 73 8.41 26.36 19.86
N VAL A 74 8.81 27.31 20.69
CA VAL A 74 9.44 28.57 20.24
C VAL A 74 10.78 28.27 19.56
N ASN A 75 11.60 27.38 20.14
CA ASN A 75 12.85 26.95 19.53
C ASN A 75 12.61 26.18 18.22
N ASP A 76 11.58 25.34 18.17
CA ASP A 76 11.16 24.65 16.95
C ASP A 76 10.71 25.63 15.86
N PHE A 77 9.94 26.67 16.22
CA PHE A 77 9.57 27.75 15.31
C PHE A 77 10.80 28.47 14.76
N LYS A 78 11.77 28.82 15.60
CA LYS A 78 13.01 29.49 15.17
C LYS A 78 13.73 28.69 14.07
N ILE A 79 13.90 27.39 14.27
CA ILE A 79 14.54 26.51 13.29
C ILE A 79 13.68 26.41 12.02
N SER A 80 12.37 26.30 12.18
CA SER A 80 11.43 26.10 11.08
C SER A 80 11.29 27.34 10.19
N CYS A 81 11.33 28.53 10.78
CA CYS A 81 11.34 29.81 10.08
C CYS A 81 12.63 29.96 9.26
N ALA A 82 13.79 29.71 9.87
CA ALA A 82 15.09 29.77 9.19
C ALA A 82 15.23 28.74 8.04
N THR A 83 14.46 27.65 8.08
CA THR A 83 14.46 26.59 7.06
C THR A 83 13.28 26.65 6.10
N ASN A 84 12.45 27.71 6.16
CA ASN A 84 11.24 27.89 5.34
C ASN A 84 10.23 26.72 5.44
N VAL A 85 10.15 26.06 6.59
CA VAL A 85 9.21 24.96 6.90
C VAL A 85 7.96 25.48 7.64
N LEU A 86 8.01 26.69 8.18
CA LEU A 86 6.89 27.41 8.78
C LEU A 86 7.20 28.91 8.76
N ASP A 87 6.24 29.75 8.38
CA ASP A 87 6.40 31.20 8.45
C ASP A 87 5.67 31.82 9.65
N PHE A 88 6.03 33.08 9.95
CA PHE A 88 5.39 33.85 11.01
C PHE A 88 3.91 34.11 10.73
N GLU A 89 3.53 34.33 9.47
CA GLU A 89 2.15 34.65 9.07
C GLU A 89 1.19 33.51 9.42
N THR A 90 1.60 32.26 9.19
CA THR A 90 0.83 31.08 9.58
C THR A 90 0.64 31.03 11.09
N VAL A 91 1.70 31.22 11.88
CA VAL A 91 1.59 31.23 13.35
C VAL A 91 0.68 32.36 13.82
N ASN A 92 0.85 33.55 13.26
CA ASN A 92 0.06 34.72 13.62
C ASN A 92 -1.43 34.57 13.25
N THR A 93 -1.73 33.84 12.18
CA THR A 93 -3.12 33.59 11.75
C THR A 93 -3.87 32.66 12.70
N PHE A 94 -3.20 31.62 13.22
CA PHE A 94 -3.84 30.56 14.01
C PHE A 94 -3.72 30.73 15.52
N LYS A 95 -2.94 31.70 16.01
CA LYS A 95 -2.64 31.90 17.44
C LYS A 95 -3.88 32.05 18.33
N ASP A 96 -4.92 32.75 17.84
CA ASP A 96 -6.12 33.07 18.63
C ASP A 96 -7.33 32.18 18.30
N ASN A 97 -7.35 31.59 17.11
CA ASN A 97 -8.55 30.93 16.56
C ASN A 97 -8.52 29.39 16.72
N THR A 98 -7.40 28.83 17.17
CA THR A 98 -7.19 27.38 17.22
C THR A 98 -6.30 26.95 18.39
N SER A 99 -6.42 25.68 18.75
CA SER A 99 -5.47 25.01 19.64
C SER A 99 -4.30 24.33 18.91
N PHE A 100 -4.09 24.66 17.63
CA PHE A 100 -3.02 24.07 16.82
C PHE A 100 -1.65 24.19 17.48
N THR A 101 -0.90 23.09 17.41
CA THR A 101 0.51 23.06 17.79
C THR A 101 1.36 23.62 16.64
N MET A 102 2.65 23.87 16.90
CA MET A 102 3.60 24.19 15.82
C MET A 102 3.66 23.11 14.74
N SER A 103 3.46 21.83 15.11
CA SER A 103 3.38 20.71 14.17
C SER A 103 2.20 20.85 13.22
N ASP A 104 1.03 21.26 13.72
CA ASP A 104 -0.17 21.43 12.91
C ASP A 104 -0.03 22.63 11.96
N MET A 105 0.50 23.74 12.46
CA MET A 105 0.77 24.93 11.64
C MET A 105 1.77 24.64 10.52
N LYS A 106 2.80 23.81 10.76
CA LYS A 106 3.70 23.31 9.70
C LYS A 106 2.98 22.51 8.63
N LYS A 107 2.05 21.64 9.02
CA LYS A 107 1.26 20.84 8.05
C LYS A 107 0.39 21.77 7.19
N VAL A 108 -0.26 22.77 7.78
CA VAL A 108 -1.05 23.78 7.05
C VAL A 108 -0.17 24.55 6.07
N TYR A 109 0.93 25.13 6.56
CA TYR A 109 1.87 25.89 5.74
C TYR A 109 2.41 25.06 4.57
N ARG A 110 2.85 23.82 4.84
CA ARG A 110 3.34 22.90 3.81
C ARG A 110 2.27 22.59 2.76
N MET A 111 1.04 22.32 3.18
CA MET A 111 -0.06 22.06 2.25
C MET A 111 -0.35 23.29 1.38
N GLY A 112 -0.37 24.51 1.95
CA GLY A 112 -0.51 25.75 1.18
C GLY A 112 0.59 25.92 0.12
N LYS A 113 1.85 25.59 0.46
CA LYS A 113 2.96 25.59 -0.51
C LYS A 113 2.84 24.52 -1.58
N GLU A 114 2.45 23.30 -1.22
CA GLU A 114 2.20 22.20 -2.17
C GLU A 114 1.10 22.59 -3.17
N LEU A 115 0.04 23.26 -2.70
CA LEU A 115 -1.07 23.76 -3.53
C LEU A 115 -0.77 25.05 -4.30
N LYS A 116 0.36 25.71 -4.01
CA LYS A 116 0.67 27.08 -4.49
C LYS A 116 -0.45 28.06 -4.17
N ASP A 117 -0.98 27.97 -2.96
CA ASP A 117 -2.09 28.78 -2.47
C ASP A 117 -1.65 29.58 -1.24
N ASP A 118 -1.22 30.82 -1.47
CA ASP A 118 -0.76 31.72 -0.40
C ASP A 118 -1.91 32.11 0.56
N LYS A 119 -3.17 31.87 0.19
CA LYS A 119 -4.36 32.12 1.03
C LYS A 119 -4.88 30.86 1.73
N PHE A 120 -4.10 29.78 1.74
CA PHE A 120 -4.54 28.53 2.33
C PHE A 120 -4.83 28.65 3.83
N ASN A 121 -4.11 29.51 4.55
CA ASN A 121 -4.38 29.78 5.97
C ASN A 121 -5.80 30.33 6.19
N GLU A 122 -6.25 31.28 5.33
CA GLU A 122 -7.62 31.83 5.36
C GLU A 122 -8.66 30.75 5.04
N LYS A 123 -8.35 29.84 4.11
CA LYS A 123 -9.24 28.71 3.77
C LYS A 123 -9.44 27.76 4.94
N VAL A 124 -8.40 27.48 5.71
CA VAL A 124 -8.51 26.65 6.92
C VAL A 124 -9.35 27.37 7.98
N LEU A 125 -9.20 28.68 8.17
CA LEU A 125 -10.10 29.45 9.06
C LEU A 125 -11.56 29.44 8.59
N ASN A 126 -11.81 29.52 7.28
CA ASN A 126 -13.15 29.37 6.71
C ASN A 126 -13.71 27.95 6.93
N ALA A 127 -12.90 26.91 6.79
CA ALA A 127 -13.32 25.56 7.13
C ALA A 127 -13.67 25.41 8.63
N ILE A 128 -12.90 26.04 9.51
CA ILE A 128 -13.19 26.09 10.95
C ILE A 128 -14.53 26.78 11.21
N SER A 129 -14.86 27.87 10.52
CA SER A 129 -16.13 28.59 10.73
C SER A 129 -17.37 27.82 10.26
N LYS A 130 -17.20 26.81 9.40
CA LYS A 130 -18.27 25.90 8.97
C LYS A 130 -18.55 24.76 9.96
N LEU A 131 -17.73 24.60 10.99
CA LEU A 131 -17.95 23.58 12.02
C LEU A 131 -19.17 23.92 12.89
N PRO A 132 -19.83 22.90 13.49
CA PRO A 132 -20.94 23.14 14.41
C PRO A 132 -20.53 24.05 15.58
N GLN A 133 -21.47 24.87 16.06
CA GLN A 133 -21.23 25.80 17.16
C GLN A 133 -20.67 25.09 18.41
N GLY A 134 -19.62 25.65 19.00
CA GLY A 134 -18.97 25.12 20.20
C GLY A 134 -18.01 23.94 19.94
N VAL A 135 -17.74 23.60 18.68
CA VAL A 135 -16.71 22.62 18.32
C VAL A 135 -15.35 23.30 18.23
N GLU A 136 -14.40 22.84 19.05
CA GLU A 136 -13.02 23.32 19.01
C GLU A 136 -12.15 22.35 18.19
N VAL A 137 -11.33 22.90 17.28
CA VAL A 137 -10.38 22.12 16.50
C VAL A 137 -9.10 21.90 17.30
N LYS A 138 -8.68 20.63 17.39
CA LYS A 138 -7.48 20.18 18.09
C LYS A 138 -6.31 19.88 17.17
N GLU A 139 -6.57 19.32 15.98
CA GLU A 139 -5.51 18.93 15.06
C GLU A 139 -5.86 19.24 13.60
N PHE A 140 -4.85 19.61 12.83
CA PHE A 140 -4.92 19.65 11.37
C PHE A 140 -4.24 18.40 10.78
N LYS A 141 -4.94 17.73 9.87
CA LYS A 141 -4.40 16.57 9.13
C LYS A 141 -4.55 16.81 7.65
N GLN A 142 -3.43 16.83 6.95
CA GLN A 142 -3.46 16.70 5.49
C GLN A 142 -3.83 15.26 5.14
N ASN A 143 -4.70 15.05 4.16
CA ASN A 143 -5.13 13.70 3.79
C ASN A 143 -3.95 12.90 3.21
N GLU A 144 -3.83 11.63 3.59
CA GLU A 144 -2.71 10.79 3.14
C GLU A 144 -2.95 10.14 1.76
N TYR A 145 -4.20 10.09 1.30
CA TYR A 145 -4.62 9.48 0.04
C TYR A 145 -4.70 10.51 -1.09
N GLU A 146 -5.30 11.66 -0.80
CA GLU A 146 -5.50 12.80 -1.71
C GLU A 146 -4.94 14.10 -1.08
N PRO A 147 -3.62 14.19 -0.84
CA PRO A 147 -3.00 15.27 -0.06
C PRO A 147 -3.17 16.67 -0.64
N GLU A 148 -3.45 16.77 -1.94
CA GLU A 148 -3.69 18.04 -2.64
C GLU A 148 -5.19 18.35 -2.82
N LYS A 149 -6.10 17.44 -2.42
CA LYS A 149 -7.55 17.62 -2.62
C LYS A 149 -8.33 17.63 -1.31
N GLU A 150 -7.80 17.06 -0.24
CA GLU A 150 -8.54 16.86 1.00
C GLU A 150 -7.69 17.21 2.22
N PHE A 151 -8.32 17.79 3.25
CA PHE A 151 -7.75 17.89 4.60
C PHE A 151 -8.82 17.61 5.65
N THR A 152 -8.39 17.30 6.87
CA THR A 152 -9.25 16.93 8.00
C THR A 152 -8.94 17.81 9.19
N LEU A 153 -9.99 18.30 9.84
CA LEU A 153 -9.95 18.95 11.14
C LEU A 153 -10.42 17.95 12.21
N ASP A 154 -9.52 17.59 13.13
CA ASP A 154 -9.80 16.70 14.24
C ASP A 154 -10.32 17.50 15.43
N CYS A 155 -11.55 17.18 15.87
CA CYS A 155 -12.23 17.86 16.96
C CYS A 155 -12.41 16.92 18.17
N SER A 156 -11.52 15.93 18.31
CA SER A 156 -11.52 14.94 19.39
C SER A 156 -12.88 14.23 19.52
N SER A 157 -13.53 14.32 20.69
CA SER A 157 -14.81 13.64 20.97
C SER A 157 -15.96 14.14 20.10
N LYS A 158 -15.83 15.31 19.45
CA LYS A 158 -16.84 15.81 18.49
C LYS A 158 -16.68 15.21 17.09
N GLY A 159 -15.64 14.39 16.88
CA GLY A 159 -15.37 13.68 15.64
C GLY A 159 -14.38 14.41 14.74
N LYS A 160 -14.26 13.90 13.51
CA LYS A 160 -13.38 14.44 12.46
C LYS A 160 -14.22 14.97 11.32
N PHE A 161 -13.85 16.14 10.81
CA PHE A 161 -14.52 16.77 9.68
C PHE A 161 -13.53 16.90 8.53
N LYS A 162 -13.89 16.31 7.39
CA LYS A 162 -13.08 16.33 6.18
C LYS A 162 -13.59 17.40 5.24
N PHE A 163 -12.67 18.10 4.61
CA PHE A 163 -12.93 19.23 3.73
C PHE A 163 -12.28 19.04 2.37
N ASP A 164 -12.95 19.53 1.33
CA ASP A 164 -12.33 19.77 0.03
C ASP A 164 -11.34 20.94 0.14
N ALA A 165 -10.09 20.72 -0.26
CA ALA A 165 -9.01 21.69 -0.12
C ALA A 165 -9.21 22.95 -0.97
N LYS A 166 -9.98 22.85 -2.07
CA LYS A 166 -10.22 23.96 -2.99
C LYS A 166 -11.43 24.78 -2.55
N THR A 167 -12.55 24.14 -2.23
CA THR A 167 -13.84 24.80 -1.95
C THR A 167 -14.11 25.02 -0.46
N THR A 168 -13.37 24.33 0.41
CA THR A 168 -13.58 24.28 1.86
C THR A 168 -14.96 23.75 2.27
N GLU A 169 -15.66 23.05 1.39
CA GLU A 169 -16.92 22.37 1.73
C GLU A 169 -16.64 21.12 2.56
N ILE A 170 -17.54 20.84 3.52
CA ILE A 170 -17.48 19.60 4.31
C ILE A 170 -17.86 18.45 3.38
N ILE A 171 -16.95 17.50 3.22
CA ILE A 171 -17.14 16.34 2.33
C ILE A 171 -17.37 15.04 3.08
N ALA A 172 -16.91 14.94 4.33
CA ALA A 172 -17.24 13.82 5.19
C ALA A 172 -17.20 14.19 6.68
N LYS A 173 -17.91 13.42 7.49
CA LYS A 173 -17.84 13.49 8.96
C LYS A 173 -17.66 12.10 9.54
N THR A 174 -16.67 11.94 10.41
CA THR A 174 -16.46 10.71 11.19
C THR A 174 -16.81 10.95 12.66
N SER A 175 -17.63 10.09 13.22
CA SER A 175 -17.94 10.02 14.66
C SER A 175 -17.48 8.68 15.24
N TYR A 176 -17.16 8.71 16.53
CA TYR A 176 -16.71 7.54 17.29
C TYR A 176 -17.70 7.29 18.42
N ASP A 177 -18.05 6.02 18.59
CA ASP A 177 -18.75 5.53 19.77
C ASP A 177 -17.89 4.43 20.40
N PHE A 178 -17.40 4.72 21.60
CA PHE A 178 -16.55 3.82 22.37
C PHE A 178 -17.45 3.07 23.34
N GLU A 179 -18.08 1.98 22.88
CA GLU A 179 -18.82 1.09 23.78
C GLU A 179 -17.81 0.50 24.78
N SER A 180 -18.18 0.48 26.07
CA SER A 180 -17.34 0.03 27.19
C SER A 180 -16.37 -1.12 26.83
N SER A 181 -15.06 -0.95 27.04
CA SER A 181 -13.93 -1.91 27.03
C SER A 181 -13.86 -3.08 26.01
N GLN A 182 -14.85 -3.31 25.15
CA GLN A 182 -14.99 -4.54 24.36
C GLN A 182 -15.05 -4.29 22.85
N ALA A 183 -15.58 -3.15 22.38
CA ALA A 183 -15.63 -2.83 20.95
C ALA A 183 -15.76 -1.32 20.69
N ASP A 184 -15.08 -0.85 19.64
CA ASP A 184 -15.17 0.52 19.16
C ASP A 184 -16.04 0.55 17.90
N THR A 185 -16.92 1.55 17.79
CA THR A 185 -17.70 1.79 16.58
C THR A 185 -17.28 3.11 15.93
N LYS A 186 -16.77 3.04 14.70
CA LYS A 186 -16.47 4.20 13.84
C LYS A 186 -17.60 4.35 12.82
N LYS A 187 -18.21 5.53 12.75
CA LYS A 187 -19.22 5.86 11.73
C LYS A 187 -18.74 7.04 10.89
N GLU A 188 -18.69 6.88 9.59
CA GLU A 188 -18.37 7.92 8.62
C GLU A 188 -19.56 8.19 7.70
N VAL A 189 -19.91 9.47 7.55
CA VAL A 189 -20.89 9.94 6.57
C VAL A 189 -20.11 10.66 5.48
N ASP A 190 -20.08 10.09 4.27
CA ASP A 190 -19.49 10.70 3.07
C ASP A 190 -20.58 11.44 2.29
N TYR A 191 -20.54 12.77 2.38
CA TYR A 191 -21.52 13.65 1.74
C TYR A 191 -21.33 13.74 0.23
N ARG A 192 -20.17 13.36 -0.32
CA ARG A 192 -19.92 13.39 -1.77
C ARG A 192 -20.62 12.26 -2.49
N ASN A 193 -20.69 11.10 -1.84
CA ASN A 193 -21.17 9.86 -2.43
C ASN A 193 -22.51 9.39 -1.84
N ASN A 194 -23.07 10.13 -0.88
CA ASN A 194 -24.27 9.78 -0.11
C ASN A 194 -24.13 8.39 0.53
N THR A 195 -22.97 8.13 1.11
CA THR A 195 -22.61 6.84 1.70
C THR A 195 -22.44 6.97 3.21
N VAL A 196 -22.95 6.00 3.95
CA VAL A 196 -22.70 5.87 5.39
C VAL A 196 -21.96 4.56 5.65
N THR A 197 -20.76 4.67 6.21
CA THR A 197 -19.90 3.53 6.55
C THR A 197 -19.84 3.40 8.06
N THR A 198 -20.20 2.23 8.61
CA THR A 198 -20.09 1.91 10.03
C THR A 198 -19.18 0.72 10.19
N ILE A 199 -18.15 0.82 11.03
CA ILE A 199 -17.22 -0.26 11.36
C ILE A 199 -17.29 -0.50 12.86
N LYS A 200 -17.65 -1.72 13.25
CA LYS A 200 -17.52 -2.23 14.61
C LYS A 200 -16.28 -3.12 14.68
N GLN A 201 -15.34 -2.77 15.54
CA GLN A 201 -14.05 -3.44 15.65
C GLN A 201 -13.62 -3.63 17.10
N ARG A 202 -12.72 -4.59 17.34
CA ARG A 202 -12.13 -4.85 18.65
C ARG A 202 -10.63 -4.95 18.50
N TYR A 203 -9.87 -4.39 19.45
CA TYR A 203 -8.43 -4.56 19.46
C TYR A 203 -8.07 -5.94 20.03
N ASP A 204 -7.41 -6.76 19.23
CA ASP A 204 -6.78 -8.01 19.63
C ASP A 204 -5.35 -7.69 20.11
N PHE A 205 -5.12 -7.86 21.41
CA PHE A 205 -3.83 -7.59 22.04
C PHE A 205 -2.77 -8.62 21.68
N ASP A 206 -3.16 -9.89 21.48
CA ASP A 206 -2.23 -10.98 21.15
C ASP A 206 -1.68 -10.79 19.73
N ARG A 207 -2.53 -10.29 18.83
CA ARG A 207 -2.17 -10.02 17.43
C ARG A 207 -1.78 -8.57 17.17
N MET A 208 -1.86 -7.71 18.19
CA MET A 208 -1.63 -6.25 18.12
C MET A 208 -2.36 -5.57 16.94
N LYS A 209 -3.63 -5.91 16.72
CA LYS A 209 -4.41 -5.40 15.57
C LYS A 209 -5.89 -5.30 15.87
N TYR A 210 -6.59 -4.45 15.11
CA TYR A 210 -8.04 -4.40 15.15
C TYR A 210 -8.64 -5.55 14.33
N GLU A 211 -9.52 -6.32 14.96
CA GLU A 211 -10.40 -7.29 14.32
C GLU A 211 -11.73 -6.61 13.96
N ILE A 212 -12.16 -6.75 12.71
CA ILE A 212 -13.45 -6.22 12.26
C ILE A 212 -14.53 -7.24 12.63
N LEU A 213 -15.41 -6.84 13.53
CA LEU A 213 -16.57 -7.66 13.94
C LEU A 213 -17.71 -7.52 12.93
N GLU A 214 -17.91 -6.29 12.45
CA GLU A 214 -18.90 -5.97 11.42
C GLU A 214 -18.51 -4.68 10.71
N GLN A 215 -18.72 -4.62 9.40
CA GLN A 215 -18.73 -3.37 8.66
C GLN A 215 -19.99 -3.30 7.79
N THR A 216 -20.64 -2.15 7.80
CA THR A 216 -21.83 -1.86 6.99
C THR A 216 -21.59 -0.60 6.17
N ILE A 217 -21.81 -0.69 4.85
CA ILE A 217 -21.74 0.43 3.91
C ILE A 217 -23.12 0.61 3.28
N VAL A 218 -23.81 1.69 3.64
CA VAL A 218 -25.12 2.05 3.10
C VAL A 218 -24.95 3.13 2.05
N LYS A 219 -25.30 2.82 0.79
CA LYS A 219 -25.33 3.78 -0.30
C LYS A 219 -26.75 4.27 -0.53
N ASN A 220 -26.93 5.58 -0.53
CA ASN A 220 -28.23 6.23 -0.70
C ASN A 220 -28.32 7.00 -2.03
N ASP A 221 -29.55 7.25 -2.48
CA ASP A 221 -29.81 8.18 -3.58
C ASP A 221 -29.67 9.65 -3.13
N LYS A 222 -30.01 10.60 -4.01
CA LYS A 222 -29.98 12.04 -3.69
C LYS A 222 -31.05 12.48 -2.69
N ASN A 223 -32.10 11.69 -2.50
CA ASN A 223 -33.21 11.96 -1.60
C ASN A 223 -33.02 11.27 -0.23
N GLY A 224 -31.93 10.53 -0.03
CA GLY A 224 -31.63 9.79 1.19
C GLY A 224 -32.24 8.40 1.26
N ASN A 225 -32.85 7.88 0.18
CA ASN A 225 -33.36 6.51 0.15
C ASN A 225 -32.22 5.52 -0.11
N MET A 226 -32.23 4.40 0.61
CA MET A 226 -31.25 3.34 0.44
C MET A 226 -31.34 2.74 -0.98
N LEU A 227 -30.20 2.65 -1.66
CA LEU A 227 -30.03 1.90 -2.90
C LEU A 227 -29.51 0.49 -2.62
N ARG A 228 -28.51 0.39 -1.75
CA ARG A 228 -27.84 -0.85 -1.39
C ARG A 228 -27.16 -0.72 -0.02
N GLU A 229 -27.28 -1.75 0.79
CA GLU A 229 -26.44 -2.01 1.94
C GLU A 229 -25.44 -3.13 1.59
N GLU A 230 -24.18 -2.92 1.92
CA GLU A 230 -23.13 -3.94 1.90
C GLU A 230 -22.73 -4.24 3.34
N LYS A 231 -22.84 -5.50 3.74
CA LYS A 231 -22.50 -5.97 5.09
C LYS A 231 -21.36 -6.98 5.02
N MET A 232 -20.28 -6.71 5.75
CA MET A 232 -19.09 -7.54 5.89
C MET A 232 -18.99 -8.06 7.33
N THR A 233 -18.80 -9.37 7.49
CA THR A 233 -18.67 -10.06 8.78
C THR A 233 -17.63 -11.17 8.71
N PRO A 234 -16.95 -11.55 9.80
CA PRO A 234 -16.07 -12.73 9.81
C PRO A 234 -16.76 -13.98 9.25
N SER A 235 -16.02 -14.80 8.51
CA SER A 235 -16.50 -16.05 7.92
C SER A 235 -16.18 -17.27 8.79
N GLU A 236 -16.61 -18.47 8.37
CA GLU A 236 -16.23 -19.74 9.02
C GLU A 236 -14.72 -20.04 8.91
N ILE A 237 -14.07 -19.50 7.86
CA ILE A 237 -12.62 -19.60 7.68
C ILE A 237 -11.98 -18.38 8.34
N GLU A 238 -11.10 -18.64 9.30
CA GLU A 238 -10.44 -17.59 10.06
C GLU A 238 -9.68 -16.61 9.15
N GLY A 239 -9.77 -15.30 9.44
CA GLY A 239 -9.10 -14.23 8.67
C GLY A 239 -9.85 -13.76 7.43
N LEU A 240 -10.85 -14.51 6.98
CA LEU A 240 -11.71 -14.16 5.85
C LEU A 240 -13.04 -13.60 6.34
N HIS A 241 -13.67 -12.82 5.46
CA HIS A 241 -14.95 -12.17 5.73
C HIS A 241 -15.96 -12.51 4.63
N ASP A 242 -17.18 -12.77 5.05
CA ASP A 242 -18.33 -12.88 4.16
C ASP A 242 -18.84 -11.48 3.84
N ILE A 243 -19.31 -11.29 2.61
CA ILE A 243 -19.95 -10.04 2.17
C ILE A 243 -21.29 -10.33 1.52
N LYS A 244 -22.31 -9.65 2.04
CA LYS A 244 -23.67 -9.71 1.54
C LYS A 244 -24.16 -8.33 1.13
N TYR A 245 -24.79 -8.26 -0.03
CA TYR A 245 -25.52 -7.07 -0.48
C TYR A 245 -27.00 -7.24 -0.20
N THR A 246 -27.64 -6.21 0.34
CA THR A 246 -29.08 -6.07 0.48
C THR A 246 -29.53 -4.86 -0.33
N TYR A 247 -30.45 -5.05 -1.29
CA TYR A 247 -30.97 -3.98 -2.14
C TYR A 247 -32.24 -3.37 -1.53
N ALA A 248 -32.66 -2.21 -2.03
CA ALA A 248 -33.85 -1.49 -1.55
C ALA A 248 -35.14 -2.33 -1.55
N ASN A 249 -35.25 -3.31 -2.44
CA ASN A 249 -36.39 -4.22 -2.56
C ASN A 249 -36.30 -5.46 -1.64
N GLY A 250 -35.32 -5.52 -0.74
CA GLY A 250 -35.08 -6.65 0.16
C GLY A 250 -34.38 -7.85 -0.49
N LYS A 251 -34.10 -7.82 -1.80
CA LYS A 251 -33.29 -8.86 -2.44
C LYS A 251 -31.89 -8.86 -1.86
N THR A 252 -31.35 -10.04 -1.60
CA THR A 252 -29.97 -10.21 -1.14
C THR A 252 -29.10 -10.90 -2.20
N LYS A 253 -27.79 -10.68 -2.13
CA LYS A 253 -26.78 -11.38 -2.93
C LYS A 253 -25.53 -11.59 -2.07
N ASP A 254 -25.08 -12.84 -1.96
CA ASP A 254 -23.74 -13.13 -1.43
C ASP A 254 -22.69 -12.78 -2.49
N VAL A 255 -21.74 -11.94 -2.10
CA VAL A 255 -20.68 -11.39 -2.96
C VAL A 255 -19.34 -12.05 -2.64
N VAL A 256 -19.12 -12.33 -1.35
CA VAL A 256 -18.00 -13.15 -0.86
C VAL A 256 -18.58 -14.13 0.14
N LYS A 257 -18.24 -15.41 -0.01
CA LYS A 257 -18.63 -16.45 0.93
C LYS A 257 -17.48 -17.42 1.15
N ALA A 258 -17.13 -17.65 2.41
CA ALA A 258 -16.14 -18.63 2.83
C ALA A 258 -16.77 -19.65 3.80
N THR A 259 -16.65 -20.94 3.50
CA THR A 259 -17.33 -22.04 4.21
C THR A 259 -16.42 -23.24 4.40
N VAL A 260 -16.71 -24.04 5.43
CA VAL A 260 -16.06 -25.34 5.67
C VAL A 260 -17.12 -26.45 5.60
N ASP A 261 -16.95 -27.40 4.68
CA ASP A 261 -17.77 -28.60 4.67
C ASP A 261 -17.45 -29.46 5.91
N GLN A 262 -18.42 -29.61 6.81
CA GLN A 262 -18.22 -30.27 8.09
C GLN A 262 -17.96 -31.79 8.01
N LYS A 263 -18.23 -32.42 6.86
CA LYS A 263 -18.04 -33.86 6.67
C LYS A 263 -16.64 -34.17 6.11
N THR A 264 -16.21 -33.36 5.16
CA THR A 264 -14.97 -33.57 4.39
C THR A 264 -13.82 -32.69 4.88
N GLY A 265 -14.12 -31.59 5.57
CA GLY A 265 -13.14 -30.58 5.95
C GLY A 265 -12.73 -29.64 4.82
N ILE A 266 -13.34 -29.76 3.63
CA ILE A 266 -13.01 -28.92 2.47
C ILE A 266 -13.40 -27.47 2.78
N GLN A 267 -12.44 -26.58 2.59
CA GLN A 267 -12.63 -25.14 2.66
C GLN A 267 -12.94 -24.61 1.26
N THR A 268 -13.99 -23.79 1.14
CA THR A 268 -14.37 -23.17 -0.13
C THR A 268 -14.53 -21.67 0.05
N ILE A 269 -13.87 -20.88 -0.82
CA ILE A 269 -14.02 -19.43 -0.91
C ILE A 269 -14.53 -19.06 -2.29
N LYS A 270 -15.70 -18.43 -2.34
CA LYS A 270 -16.32 -17.93 -3.58
C LYS A 270 -16.46 -16.42 -3.53
N LYS A 271 -16.04 -15.74 -4.59
CA LYS A 271 -16.20 -14.29 -4.77
C LYS A 271 -16.81 -13.97 -6.13
N ASP A 272 -17.77 -13.06 -6.15
CA ASP A 272 -18.39 -12.50 -7.36
C ASP A 272 -18.60 -10.98 -7.19
N MET A 273 -17.49 -10.26 -7.35
CA MET A 273 -17.33 -8.85 -7.02
C MET A 273 -17.40 -7.96 -8.27
N LYS A 274 -17.83 -6.71 -8.09
CA LYS A 274 -17.89 -5.72 -9.17
C LYS A 274 -17.28 -4.40 -8.70
N SER A 275 -16.35 -3.88 -9.47
CA SER A 275 -15.71 -2.58 -9.22
C SER A 275 -16.63 -1.42 -9.64
N ALA A 276 -16.25 -0.19 -9.30
CA ALA A 276 -17.03 1.01 -9.62
C ALA A 276 -17.20 1.26 -11.13
N ASN A 277 -16.24 0.83 -11.96
CA ASN A 277 -16.31 1.01 -13.42
C ASN A 277 -17.04 -0.13 -14.14
N GLY A 278 -17.46 -1.16 -13.40
CA GLY A 278 -18.21 -2.29 -13.91
C GLY A 278 -17.40 -3.55 -14.22
N THR A 279 -16.07 -3.51 -14.07
CA THR A 279 -15.20 -4.70 -14.16
C THR A 279 -15.57 -5.70 -13.06
N ARG A 280 -15.67 -6.97 -13.42
CA ARG A 280 -16.16 -8.07 -12.58
C ARG A 280 -15.04 -9.04 -12.29
N THR A 281 -14.90 -9.39 -11.02
CA THR A 281 -13.97 -10.40 -10.50
C THR A 281 -14.76 -11.61 -10.01
N GLN A 282 -14.45 -12.78 -10.56
CA GLN A 282 -14.97 -14.07 -10.11
C GLN A 282 -13.80 -14.92 -9.62
N PHE A 283 -13.91 -15.48 -8.41
CA PHE A 283 -12.84 -16.24 -7.77
C PHE A 283 -13.43 -17.45 -7.04
N LEU A 284 -12.81 -18.60 -7.24
CA LEU A 284 -13.03 -19.84 -6.49
C LEU A 284 -11.67 -20.30 -5.94
N TYR A 285 -11.63 -20.61 -4.66
CA TYR A 285 -10.54 -21.34 -4.04
C TYR A 285 -11.14 -22.50 -3.25
N GLU A 286 -10.59 -23.69 -3.45
CA GLU A 286 -10.88 -24.88 -2.67
C GLU A 286 -9.58 -25.47 -2.12
N ASP A 287 -9.62 -25.95 -0.88
CA ASP A 287 -8.49 -26.57 -0.18
C ASP A 287 -9.02 -27.67 0.74
N ASP A 288 -8.52 -28.88 0.57
CA ASP A 288 -8.88 -30.02 1.40
C ASP A 288 -7.85 -30.25 2.53
N PRO A 289 -8.18 -31.07 3.54
CA PRO A 289 -7.25 -31.35 4.63
C PRO A 289 -5.93 -32.03 4.21
N GLN A 290 -5.87 -32.62 3.01
CA GLN A 290 -4.66 -33.22 2.45
C GLN A 290 -3.76 -32.17 1.78
N GLY A 291 -4.29 -30.99 1.45
CA GLY A 291 -3.60 -29.90 0.77
C GLY A 291 -3.83 -29.89 -0.75
N ASN A 292 -4.80 -30.67 -1.24
CA ASN A 292 -5.25 -30.56 -2.62
C ASN A 292 -6.00 -29.23 -2.78
N ARG A 293 -5.61 -28.45 -3.78
CA ARG A 293 -6.14 -27.09 -3.98
C ARG A 293 -6.56 -26.85 -5.40
N ILE A 294 -7.61 -26.04 -5.55
CA ILE A 294 -8.07 -25.50 -6.83
C ILE A 294 -8.15 -23.97 -6.69
N VAL A 295 -7.69 -23.26 -7.72
CA VAL A 295 -7.85 -21.81 -7.84
C VAL A 295 -8.39 -21.49 -9.22
N ASP A 296 -9.63 -21.00 -9.30
CA ASP A 296 -10.16 -20.42 -10.53
C ASP A 296 -10.38 -18.92 -10.35
N TYR A 297 -9.78 -18.12 -11.22
CA TYR A 297 -9.85 -16.67 -11.14
C TYR A 297 -10.09 -16.07 -12.53
N LYS A 298 -11.22 -15.39 -12.68
CA LYS A 298 -11.62 -14.69 -13.91
C LYS A 298 -11.90 -13.21 -13.64
N ILE A 299 -11.34 -12.35 -14.50
CA ILE A 299 -11.65 -10.92 -14.54
C ILE A 299 -12.22 -10.58 -15.92
N THR A 300 -13.34 -9.88 -15.93
CA THR A 300 -14.00 -9.41 -17.15
C THR A 300 -14.27 -7.92 -17.08
N ASN A 301 -14.12 -7.22 -18.19
CA ASN A 301 -14.52 -5.81 -18.26
C ASN A 301 -16.05 -5.67 -18.16
N LYS A 302 -16.54 -4.43 -18.13
CA LYS A 302 -17.98 -4.12 -18.06
C LYS A 302 -18.84 -4.74 -19.17
N ASP A 303 -18.25 -5.05 -20.32
CA ASP A 303 -18.91 -5.59 -21.52
C ASP A 303 -18.79 -7.13 -21.59
N GLY A 304 -18.17 -7.76 -20.58
CA GLY A 304 -18.00 -9.21 -20.50
C GLY A 304 -16.74 -9.75 -21.20
N LYS A 305 -15.89 -8.90 -21.80
CA LYS A 305 -14.61 -9.34 -22.38
C LYS A 305 -13.69 -9.80 -21.26
N ILE A 306 -13.10 -11.00 -21.41
CA ILE A 306 -12.11 -11.55 -20.49
C ILE A 306 -10.85 -10.69 -20.55
N LEU A 307 -10.42 -10.22 -19.38
CA LEU A 307 -9.15 -9.50 -19.17
C LEU A 307 -8.10 -10.42 -18.54
N MET A 308 -8.53 -11.36 -17.71
CA MET A 308 -7.68 -12.37 -17.09
C MET A 308 -8.51 -13.63 -16.88
N GLY A 309 -7.91 -14.78 -17.13
CA GLY A 309 -8.45 -16.06 -16.75
C GLY A 309 -7.33 -16.98 -16.29
N LEU A 310 -7.60 -17.69 -15.20
CA LEU A 310 -6.65 -18.52 -14.50
C LEU A 310 -7.39 -19.72 -13.93
N SER A 311 -6.85 -20.91 -14.17
CA SER A 311 -7.29 -22.15 -13.55
C SER A 311 -6.06 -22.93 -13.11
N GLN A 312 -5.94 -23.16 -11.81
CA GLN A 312 -4.83 -23.86 -11.20
C GLN A 312 -5.32 -25.04 -10.37
N SER A 313 -4.52 -26.09 -10.34
CA SER A 313 -4.69 -27.17 -9.37
C SER A 313 -3.36 -27.53 -8.72
N PHE A 314 -3.45 -28.06 -7.50
CA PHE A 314 -2.34 -28.66 -6.78
C PHE A 314 -2.84 -29.95 -6.14
N GLU A 315 -2.22 -31.07 -6.49
CA GLU A 315 -2.58 -32.40 -6.02
C GLU A 315 -1.44 -32.98 -5.20
N VAL A 316 -1.77 -33.49 -4.02
CA VAL A 316 -0.86 -34.25 -3.15
C VAL A 316 -1.01 -35.73 -3.51
N VAL A 317 -0.04 -36.26 -4.25
CA VAL A 317 0.00 -37.68 -4.63
C VAL A 317 0.46 -38.51 -3.45
N ASP A 318 1.53 -38.07 -2.80
CA ASP A 318 2.03 -38.59 -1.53
C ASP A 318 2.86 -37.51 -0.79
N ASP A 319 3.41 -37.84 0.38
CA ASP A 319 4.18 -36.91 1.21
C ASP A 319 5.36 -36.23 0.48
N ASN A 320 5.86 -36.83 -0.59
CA ASN A 320 7.06 -36.39 -1.30
C ASN A 320 6.85 -36.18 -2.81
N HIS A 321 5.62 -36.29 -3.30
CA HIS A 321 5.28 -36.15 -4.72
C HIS A 321 3.96 -35.40 -4.89
N PHE A 322 3.98 -34.37 -5.74
CA PHE A 322 2.88 -33.46 -5.96
C PHE A 322 2.75 -33.15 -7.45
N ILE A 323 1.52 -32.97 -7.92
CA ILE A 323 1.25 -32.51 -9.28
C ILE A 323 0.60 -31.14 -9.21
N SER A 324 1.21 -30.15 -9.84
CA SER A 324 0.63 -28.81 -9.99
C SER A 324 0.21 -28.59 -11.43
N SER A 325 -0.91 -27.90 -11.66
CA SER A 325 -1.30 -27.43 -12.98
C SER A 325 -1.62 -25.93 -12.97
N ASN A 326 -1.29 -25.27 -14.07
CA ASN A 326 -1.62 -23.87 -14.33
C ASN A 326 -2.06 -23.73 -15.79
N ASN A 327 -3.33 -23.36 -16.02
CA ASN A 327 -3.92 -23.24 -17.36
C ASN A 327 -3.64 -24.45 -18.28
N GLY A 328 -3.69 -25.66 -17.70
CA GLY A 328 -3.43 -26.91 -18.43
C GLY A 328 -1.96 -27.34 -18.51
N TYR A 329 -0.99 -26.47 -18.20
CA TYR A 329 0.42 -26.83 -18.09
C TYR A 329 0.65 -27.56 -16.78
N LYS A 330 1.26 -28.76 -16.84
CA LYS A 330 1.46 -29.61 -15.66
C LYS A 330 2.92 -29.61 -15.22
N TYR A 331 3.10 -29.67 -13.91
CA TYR A 331 4.38 -29.71 -13.24
C TYR A 331 4.41 -30.89 -12.28
N ASP A 332 5.42 -31.73 -12.43
CA ASP A 332 5.72 -32.84 -11.51
C ASP A 332 6.74 -32.35 -10.47
N ILE A 333 6.36 -32.39 -9.20
CA ILE A 333 7.15 -31.91 -8.08
C ILE A 333 7.51 -33.10 -7.19
N THR A 334 8.80 -33.36 -7.04
CA THR A 334 9.31 -34.42 -6.16
C THR A 334 10.30 -33.86 -5.15
N THR A 335 10.29 -34.41 -3.93
CA THR A 335 11.19 -33.96 -2.86
C THR A 335 11.82 -35.13 -2.12
N ASN A 336 13.01 -34.91 -1.60
CA ASN A 336 13.69 -35.82 -0.68
C ASN A 336 14.42 -35.00 0.40
N ASP A 337 15.21 -35.64 1.26
CA ASP A 337 15.90 -34.97 2.37
C ASP A 337 16.89 -33.86 1.96
N LYS A 338 17.30 -33.84 0.68
CA LYS A 338 18.36 -32.94 0.19
C LYS A 338 17.83 -31.83 -0.71
N LYS A 339 16.81 -32.12 -1.51
CA LYS A 339 16.31 -31.18 -2.53
C LYS A 339 14.83 -31.40 -2.86
N LEU A 340 14.24 -30.35 -3.42
CA LEU A 340 12.99 -30.40 -4.17
C LEU A 340 13.30 -30.22 -5.66
N THR A 341 12.66 -30.99 -6.53
CA THR A 341 12.82 -30.97 -7.98
C THR A 341 11.46 -30.69 -8.61
N VAL A 342 11.42 -29.82 -9.62
CA VAL A 342 10.19 -29.52 -10.38
C VAL A 342 10.47 -29.72 -11.86
N LYS A 343 9.63 -30.52 -12.50
CA LYS A 343 9.66 -30.77 -13.94
C LYS A 343 8.43 -30.17 -14.60
N ASP A 344 8.64 -29.22 -15.51
CA ASP A 344 7.64 -28.71 -16.44
C ASP A 344 7.40 -29.77 -17.53
N LEU A 345 6.24 -30.44 -17.47
CA LEU A 345 5.93 -31.57 -18.34
C LEU A 345 5.59 -31.14 -19.77
N HIS A 346 5.26 -29.86 -19.98
CA HIS A 346 4.94 -29.35 -21.30
C HIS A 346 6.20 -29.02 -22.09
N HIS A 347 7.16 -28.33 -21.45
CA HIS A 347 8.40 -27.90 -22.11
C HIS A 347 9.59 -28.85 -21.88
N ASP A 348 9.39 -29.92 -21.11
CA ASP A 348 10.43 -30.88 -20.69
C ASP A 348 11.66 -30.20 -20.07
N ARG A 349 11.40 -29.25 -19.16
CA ARG A 349 12.44 -28.52 -18.40
C ARG A 349 12.37 -28.89 -16.93
N GLU A 350 13.53 -28.88 -16.26
CA GLU A 350 13.62 -29.23 -14.85
C GLU A 350 14.46 -28.19 -14.08
N VAL A 351 14.02 -27.86 -12.87
CA VAL A 351 14.78 -27.10 -11.89
C VAL A 351 14.84 -27.85 -10.56
N SER A 352 15.85 -27.54 -9.75
CA SER A 352 16.02 -28.14 -8.42
C SER A 352 16.41 -27.10 -7.39
N LEU A 353 15.83 -27.22 -6.20
CA LEU A 353 16.11 -26.42 -5.03
C LEU A 353 16.88 -27.25 -4.00
N ASP A 354 18.17 -27.00 -3.87
CA ASP A 354 19.05 -27.67 -2.89
C ASP A 354 18.87 -27.04 -1.51
N PHE A 355 18.31 -27.79 -0.56
CA PHE A 355 17.97 -27.30 0.78
C PHE A 355 19.20 -26.89 1.58
N LYS A 356 20.34 -27.57 1.40
CA LYS A 356 21.57 -27.24 2.12
C LYS A 356 22.15 -25.91 1.65
N LYS A 357 22.05 -25.62 0.35
CA LYS A 357 22.57 -24.38 -0.24
C LYS A 357 21.62 -23.20 -0.05
N LYS A 358 20.31 -23.45 -0.09
CA LYS A 358 19.28 -22.41 -0.15
C LYS A 358 18.69 -22.06 1.21
N PHE A 359 18.62 -22.99 2.18
CA PHE A 359 17.92 -22.76 3.45
C PHE A 359 18.84 -22.52 4.64
N GLU A 360 18.47 -21.52 5.44
CA GLU A 360 19.08 -21.21 6.73
C GLU A 360 18.00 -21.09 7.83
N GLY A 361 18.34 -21.52 9.04
CA GLY A 361 17.40 -21.58 10.17
C GLY A 361 16.58 -22.87 10.22
N ASP A 362 15.29 -22.77 10.54
CA ASP A 362 14.35 -23.89 10.58
C ASP A 362 14.02 -24.41 9.17
N LYS A 363 14.83 -25.37 8.75
CA LYS A 363 14.68 -26.03 7.45
C LYS A 363 13.38 -26.83 7.34
N LYS A 364 12.82 -27.35 8.44
CA LYS A 364 11.60 -28.16 8.36
C LYS A 364 10.42 -27.31 7.93
N SER A 365 10.28 -26.12 8.52
CA SER A 365 9.23 -25.16 8.13
C SER A 365 9.42 -24.66 6.70
N LEU A 366 10.66 -24.39 6.27
CA LEU A 366 10.93 -23.99 4.88
C LEU A 366 10.64 -25.09 3.85
N ILE A 367 10.95 -26.35 4.18
CA ILE A 367 10.60 -27.51 3.33
C ILE A 367 9.08 -27.67 3.27
N SER A 368 8.38 -27.61 4.42
CA SER A 368 6.92 -27.65 4.50
C SER A 368 6.27 -26.59 3.61
N LEU A 369 6.79 -25.36 3.63
CA LEU A 369 6.33 -24.27 2.78
C LEU A 369 6.53 -24.57 1.29
N MET A 370 7.73 -25.01 0.88
CA MET A 370 8.02 -25.28 -0.54
C MET A 370 7.17 -26.42 -1.11
N LYS A 371 6.77 -27.39 -0.28
CA LYS A 371 5.81 -28.44 -0.66
C LYS A 371 4.41 -27.91 -0.99
N LYS A 372 4.12 -26.63 -0.71
CA LYS A 372 2.81 -25.99 -0.97
C LYS A 372 2.86 -24.99 -2.13
N VAL A 373 4.04 -24.71 -2.69
CA VAL A 373 4.18 -23.70 -3.75
C VAL A 373 3.80 -24.33 -5.10
N PRO A 374 2.98 -23.65 -5.93
CA PRO A 374 2.67 -24.10 -7.29
C PRO A 374 3.92 -24.31 -8.14
N GLY A 375 3.87 -25.26 -9.07
CA GLY A 375 5.02 -25.68 -9.87
C GLY A 375 5.65 -24.54 -10.69
N ASN A 376 4.82 -23.72 -11.34
CA ASN A 376 5.24 -22.53 -12.07
C ASN A 376 5.97 -21.51 -11.15
N GLU A 377 5.45 -21.27 -9.94
CA GLU A 377 6.08 -20.34 -8.98
C GLU A 377 7.36 -20.94 -8.36
N LEU A 378 7.53 -22.26 -8.33
CA LEU A 378 8.78 -22.90 -7.93
C LEU A 378 9.92 -22.67 -8.94
N PHE A 379 9.62 -22.57 -10.24
CA PHE A 379 10.62 -22.12 -11.23
C PHE A 379 11.07 -20.70 -10.91
N GLU A 380 10.12 -19.79 -10.72
CA GLU A 380 10.40 -18.39 -10.37
C GLU A 380 11.15 -18.28 -9.03
N THR A 381 10.88 -19.17 -8.08
CA THR A 381 11.61 -19.28 -6.81
C THR A 381 13.09 -19.60 -7.05
N VAL A 382 13.40 -20.59 -7.89
CA VAL A 382 14.77 -20.99 -8.19
C VAL A 382 15.53 -19.87 -8.93
N ASP A 383 14.87 -19.20 -9.87
CA ASP A 383 15.48 -18.21 -10.74
C ASP A 383 15.69 -16.85 -10.05
N ASN A 384 14.72 -16.44 -9.22
CA ASN A 384 14.72 -15.08 -8.65
C ASN A 384 15.30 -15.01 -7.24
N LEU A 385 15.25 -16.10 -6.44
CA LEU A 385 15.66 -16.07 -5.04
C LEU A 385 17.07 -16.64 -4.79
N GLY A 386 17.79 -15.96 -3.90
CA GLY A 386 19.09 -16.32 -3.34
C GLY A 386 18.92 -17.37 -2.24
N LYS A 387 19.08 -16.95 -0.97
CA LYS A 387 18.84 -17.80 0.21
C LYS A 387 17.47 -17.52 0.84
N MET A 388 16.87 -18.52 1.46
CA MET A 388 15.68 -18.38 2.30
C MET A 388 16.06 -18.60 3.76
N LYS A 389 15.68 -17.65 4.60
CA LYS A 389 15.94 -17.67 6.04
C LYS A 389 14.61 -17.80 6.76
N SER A 390 14.50 -18.76 7.67
CA SER A 390 13.27 -18.89 8.48
C SER A 390 13.12 -17.72 9.45
N THR A 391 11.90 -17.24 9.66
CA THR A 391 11.53 -16.36 10.78
C THR A 391 10.22 -16.82 11.40
N ASP A 392 10.03 -16.52 12.68
CA ASP A 392 8.79 -16.78 13.41
C ASP A 392 7.86 -15.56 13.43
N SER A 393 8.31 -14.41 12.90
CA SER A 393 7.56 -13.15 12.94
C SER A 393 7.16 -12.67 11.56
N ILE A 394 5.86 -12.43 11.37
CA ILE A 394 5.33 -11.93 10.09
C ILE A 394 5.87 -10.53 9.80
N PHE A 395 6.13 -9.75 10.84
CA PHE A 395 6.68 -8.39 10.73
C PHE A 395 8.13 -8.36 10.26
N GLN A 396 8.81 -9.51 10.25
CA GLN A 396 10.18 -9.66 9.73
C GLN A 396 10.22 -10.33 8.36
N ALA A 397 9.08 -10.83 7.87
CA ALA A 397 9.02 -11.38 6.52
C ALA A 397 9.35 -10.27 5.51
N GLY A 398 10.15 -10.62 4.51
CA GLY A 398 10.61 -9.62 3.55
C GLY A 398 11.66 -10.14 2.57
N PHE A 399 11.62 -9.62 1.36
CA PHE A 399 12.61 -9.81 0.31
C PHE A 399 13.65 -8.67 0.26
N SER A 400 14.92 -9.04 0.07
CA SER A 400 16.01 -8.09 -0.16
C SER A 400 16.47 -8.13 -1.63
N PRO A 401 16.28 -7.06 -2.43
CA PRO A 401 16.74 -7.05 -3.83
C PRO A 401 18.27 -7.08 -3.96
N VAL A 402 18.99 -6.61 -2.93
CA VAL A 402 20.46 -6.58 -2.89
C VAL A 402 21.05 -7.98 -2.77
N SER A 403 20.64 -8.71 -1.73
CA SER A 403 21.16 -10.06 -1.44
C SER A 403 20.36 -11.16 -2.13
N LYS A 404 19.19 -10.84 -2.69
CA LYS A 404 18.15 -11.78 -3.15
C LYS A 404 17.67 -12.72 -2.05
N GLU A 405 17.94 -12.41 -0.79
CA GLU A 405 17.49 -13.23 0.33
C GLU A 405 16.03 -12.94 0.66
N VAL A 406 15.30 -13.95 1.12
CA VAL A 406 13.95 -13.81 1.67
C VAL A 406 13.94 -14.32 3.10
N LEU A 407 13.37 -13.53 4.00
CA LEU A 407 13.01 -13.97 5.35
C LEU A 407 11.55 -14.39 5.32
N ILE A 408 11.26 -15.63 5.73
CA ILE A 408 9.91 -16.18 5.59
C ILE A 408 9.57 -17.25 6.63
N MET A 409 8.29 -17.41 6.89
CA MET A 409 7.70 -18.47 7.73
C MET A 409 6.90 -19.46 6.89
N ASP A 410 6.39 -20.55 7.49
CA ASP A 410 5.46 -21.46 6.79
C ASP A 410 4.07 -20.81 6.56
N ASN A 411 4.04 -19.82 5.66
CA ASN A 411 2.85 -19.15 5.17
C ASN A 411 2.98 -18.92 3.65
N LEU A 412 2.15 -19.62 2.88
CA LEU A 412 2.19 -19.59 1.42
C LEU A 412 1.86 -18.21 0.84
N PHE A 413 0.86 -17.52 1.40
CA PHE A 413 0.45 -16.20 0.89
C PHE A 413 1.58 -15.18 1.04
N VAL A 414 2.21 -15.12 2.21
CA VAL A 414 3.34 -14.21 2.45
C VAL A 414 4.54 -14.58 1.58
N PHE A 415 4.83 -15.88 1.41
CA PHE A 415 5.92 -16.31 0.53
C PHE A 415 5.70 -15.87 -0.91
N LEU A 416 4.50 -16.05 -1.45
CA LEU A 416 4.15 -15.65 -2.81
C LEU A 416 4.15 -14.13 -2.96
N HIS A 417 3.80 -13.38 -1.92
CA HIS A 417 3.95 -11.93 -1.89
C HIS A 417 5.44 -11.53 -2.03
N GLU A 418 6.32 -12.10 -1.21
CA GLU A 418 7.76 -11.82 -1.30
C GLU A 418 8.38 -12.30 -2.62
N LEU A 419 7.90 -13.40 -3.18
CA LEU A 419 8.29 -13.86 -4.52
C LEU A 419 7.86 -12.86 -5.60
N GLY A 420 6.71 -12.21 -5.45
CA GLY A 420 6.28 -11.13 -6.33
C GLY A 420 7.25 -9.94 -6.33
N HIS A 421 7.77 -9.54 -5.16
CA HIS A 421 8.85 -8.54 -5.07
C HIS A 421 10.13 -9.00 -5.78
N ALA A 422 10.47 -10.28 -5.65
CA ALA A 422 11.64 -10.86 -6.31
C ALA A 422 11.51 -10.88 -7.84
N LYS A 423 10.34 -11.28 -8.36
CA LYS A 423 10.00 -11.24 -9.80
C LYS A 423 10.07 -9.80 -10.32
N ASP A 424 9.60 -8.82 -9.56
CA ASP A 424 9.65 -7.40 -9.95
C ASP A 424 11.10 -6.84 -9.94
N ALA A 425 11.97 -7.37 -9.09
CA ALA A 425 13.38 -6.95 -8.99
C ALA A 425 14.30 -7.59 -10.07
N GLN A 426 13.81 -8.49 -10.92
CA GLN A 426 14.66 -9.30 -11.80
C GLN A 426 15.50 -8.49 -12.81
N THR A 427 14.99 -7.33 -13.24
CA THR A 427 15.67 -6.45 -14.20
C THR A 427 16.70 -5.51 -13.54
N GLN A 428 16.81 -5.52 -12.21
CA GLN A 428 17.76 -4.67 -11.47
C GLN A 428 19.15 -5.29 -11.48
N LYS A 429 20.09 -4.66 -12.21
CA LYS A 429 21.43 -5.21 -12.47
C LYS A 429 22.47 -4.70 -11.49
N THR A 430 22.41 -3.42 -11.13
CA THR A 430 23.40 -2.73 -10.31
C THR A 430 22.99 -2.66 -8.84
N TYR A 431 23.97 -2.55 -7.94
CA TYR A 431 23.71 -2.31 -6.51
C TYR A 431 22.87 -1.04 -6.28
N ARG A 432 23.14 0.01 -7.07
CA ARG A 432 22.41 1.28 -6.99
C ARG A 432 20.94 1.11 -7.38
N GLU A 433 20.66 0.43 -8.49
CA GLU A 433 19.27 0.16 -8.91
C GLU A 433 18.51 -0.60 -7.83
N LYS A 434 19.13 -1.64 -7.27
CA LYS A 434 18.54 -2.46 -6.19
C LYS A 434 18.26 -1.66 -4.93
N LEU A 435 19.21 -0.81 -4.52
CA LEU A 435 19.08 0.03 -3.31
C LEU A 435 18.01 1.12 -3.48
N LEU A 436 17.92 1.73 -4.67
CA LEU A 436 16.99 2.81 -4.96
C LEU A 436 15.61 2.33 -5.45
N GLY A 437 15.46 1.03 -5.70
CA GLY A 437 14.22 0.49 -6.29
C GLY A 437 14.02 0.89 -7.76
N GLU A 438 15.08 1.25 -8.47
CA GLU A 438 15.02 1.64 -9.89
C GLU A 438 14.93 0.42 -10.81
N ASN A 439 14.43 0.59 -12.04
CA ASN A 439 14.37 -0.47 -13.06
C ASN A 439 13.67 -1.77 -12.61
N LYS A 440 12.59 -1.64 -11.83
CA LYS A 440 11.67 -2.75 -11.51
C LYS A 440 10.83 -3.14 -12.74
N MET A 441 10.68 -4.44 -12.98
CA MET A 441 10.13 -4.98 -14.23
C MET A 441 8.65 -4.63 -14.45
N PHE A 442 7.82 -4.79 -13.42
CA PHE A 442 6.38 -4.60 -13.49
C PHE A 442 5.97 -3.27 -12.89
N THR A 443 6.57 -2.88 -11.75
CA THR A 443 6.26 -1.59 -11.11
C THR A 443 6.57 -0.39 -12.02
N HIS A 444 7.56 -0.50 -12.93
CA HIS A 444 7.87 0.54 -13.91
C HIS A 444 7.27 0.31 -15.31
N ASN A 445 6.42 -0.70 -15.47
CA ASN A 445 5.65 -0.88 -16.70
C ASN A 445 4.59 0.23 -16.82
N LYS A 446 4.59 0.95 -17.96
CA LYS A 446 3.71 2.11 -18.17
C LYS A 446 2.23 1.74 -18.18
N ASP A 447 1.87 0.63 -18.80
CA ASP A 447 0.46 0.21 -18.89
C ASP A 447 -0.09 -0.19 -17.51
N ILE A 448 0.72 -0.87 -16.70
CA ILE A 448 0.39 -1.20 -15.30
C ILE A 448 0.22 0.08 -14.49
N GLN A 449 1.19 1.01 -14.60
CA GLN A 449 1.17 2.29 -13.91
C GLN A 449 -0.07 3.13 -14.25
N GLU A 450 -0.42 3.26 -15.53
CA GLU A 450 -1.58 4.02 -15.98
C GLU A 450 -2.90 3.40 -15.48
N THR A 451 -3.00 2.07 -15.57
CA THR A 451 -4.18 1.33 -15.09
C THR A 451 -4.36 1.48 -13.58
N TYR A 452 -3.28 1.27 -12.82
CA TYR A 452 -3.27 1.43 -11.36
C TYR A 452 -3.64 2.84 -10.92
N LEU A 453 -3.09 3.88 -11.54
CA LEU A 453 -3.42 5.26 -11.18
C LEU A 453 -4.90 5.57 -11.41
N LYS A 454 -5.48 5.07 -12.50
CA LYS A 454 -6.90 5.25 -12.82
C LYS A 454 -7.81 4.54 -11.82
N GLU A 455 -7.47 3.30 -11.45
CA GLU A 455 -8.21 2.54 -10.44
C GLU A 455 -8.07 3.17 -9.05
N ARG A 456 -6.87 3.64 -8.68
CA ARG A 456 -6.64 4.36 -7.42
C ARG A 456 -7.43 5.66 -7.33
N GLU A 457 -7.41 6.47 -8.39
CA GLU A 457 -8.19 7.71 -8.42
C GLU A 457 -9.68 7.42 -8.30
N THR A 458 -10.18 6.40 -9.00
CA THR A 458 -11.56 5.95 -8.90
C THR A 458 -11.89 5.48 -7.48
N PHE A 459 -11.02 4.66 -6.89
CA PHE A 459 -11.19 4.17 -5.53
C PHE A 459 -11.23 5.32 -4.52
N ASN A 460 -10.26 6.21 -4.53
CA ASN A 460 -10.23 7.38 -3.66
C ASN A 460 -11.46 8.27 -3.85
N LYS A 461 -11.96 8.44 -5.08
CA LYS A 461 -13.15 9.26 -5.33
C LYS A 461 -14.43 8.72 -4.67
N TYR A 462 -14.62 7.40 -4.66
CA TYR A 462 -15.91 6.78 -4.32
C TYR A 462 -15.98 6.12 -2.94
N HIS A 463 -14.87 6.05 -2.19
CA HIS A 463 -14.80 5.32 -0.92
C HIS A 463 -14.43 6.24 0.25
N SER A 464 -14.99 5.91 1.42
CA SER A 464 -14.76 6.57 2.70
C SER A 464 -13.31 6.42 3.18
N GLU A 465 -12.87 7.23 4.15
CA GLU A 465 -11.53 7.06 4.75
C GLU A 465 -11.39 5.69 5.40
N ALA A 466 -12.44 5.23 6.07
CA ALA A 466 -12.51 3.91 6.68
C ALA A 466 -12.24 2.79 5.66
N GLU A 467 -12.81 2.87 4.46
CA GLU A 467 -12.54 1.92 3.37
C GLU A 467 -11.13 2.09 2.79
N ARG A 468 -10.64 3.33 2.66
CA ARG A 468 -9.27 3.60 2.19
C ARG A 468 -8.21 3.05 3.15
N ASP A 469 -8.50 3.05 4.45
CA ASP A 469 -7.62 2.51 5.50
C ASP A 469 -7.32 1.02 5.29
N HIS A 470 -8.28 0.23 4.76
CA HIS A 470 -8.10 -1.21 4.49
C HIS A 470 -7.03 -1.52 3.43
N VAL A 471 -6.83 -0.61 2.49
CA VAL A 471 -5.89 -0.74 1.36
C VAL A 471 -4.83 0.33 1.37
N ASN A 472 -4.57 0.93 2.52
CA ASN A 472 -3.67 2.06 2.64
C ASN A 472 -2.23 1.73 2.23
N TYR A 473 -1.84 0.46 2.35
CA TYR A 473 -0.59 -0.12 1.90
C TYR A 473 -0.38 0.05 0.38
N PHE A 474 -1.48 0.10 -0.37
CA PHE A 474 -1.47 0.23 -1.82
C PHE A 474 -1.78 1.64 -2.32
N THR A 475 -2.46 2.47 -1.53
CA THR A 475 -3.11 3.69 -2.05
C THR A 475 -2.62 5.00 -1.45
N LYS A 476 -1.85 4.98 -0.36
CA LYS A 476 -1.33 6.20 0.27
C LYS A 476 -0.42 6.97 -0.70
N ALA A 477 -0.75 8.23 -0.93
CA ALA A 477 0.08 9.16 -1.70
C ALA A 477 1.10 9.92 -0.83
N LYS A 478 0.97 9.89 0.50
CA LYS A 478 1.90 10.52 1.44
C LYS A 478 2.27 9.55 2.58
N GLY A 479 3.56 9.43 2.91
CA GLY A 479 4.05 8.55 3.98
C GLY A 479 5.15 7.58 3.54
N HIS A 480 5.38 6.51 4.32
CA HIS A 480 6.46 5.53 4.13
C HIS A 480 6.42 4.82 2.76
N TYR A 481 5.21 4.56 2.24
CA TYR A 481 4.96 4.04 0.90
C TYR A 481 4.33 5.09 -0.02
N GLY A 482 4.53 6.38 0.24
CA GLY A 482 3.88 7.48 -0.48
C GLY A 482 4.45 7.76 -1.87
N GLY A 483 3.91 8.80 -2.51
CA GLY A 483 4.31 9.28 -3.83
C GLY A 483 3.34 8.88 -4.95
N LYS A 484 3.65 9.33 -6.18
CA LYS A 484 2.81 9.05 -7.36
C LYS A 484 2.54 7.56 -7.53
N TRP A 485 3.56 6.73 -7.35
CA TRP A 485 3.52 5.26 -7.48
C TRP A 485 3.41 4.54 -6.13
N GLY A 486 3.14 5.30 -5.06
CA GLY A 486 3.14 4.78 -3.70
C GLY A 486 2.26 3.55 -3.54
N GLY A 487 2.85 2.43 -3.09
CA GLY A 487 2.16 1.16 -2.91
C GLY A 487 2.03 0.27 -4.16
N LEU A 488 2.44 0.71 -5.37
CA LEU A 488 2.31 -0.13 -6.58
C LEU A 488 3.19 -1.40 -6.52
N ALA A 489 4.40 -1.32 -5.97
CA ALA A 489 5.23 -2.51 -5.78
C ALA A 489 4.55 -3.56 -4.88
N GLU A 490 3.78 -3.09 -3.89
CA GLU A 490 3.00 -3.96 -3.02
C GLU A 490 1.78 -4.55 -3.73
N VAL A 491 1.15 -3.78 -4.62
CA VAL A 491 0.09 -4.31 -5.50
C VAL A 491 0.65 -5.38 -6.43
N VAL A 492 1.85 -5.21 -6.98
CA VAL A 492 2.55 -6.23 -7.79
C VAL A 492 2.80 -7.49 -6.99
N ALA A 493 3.34 -7.36 -5.78
CA ALA A 493 3.60 -8.48 -4.89
C ALA A 493 2.33 -9.21 -4.47
N GLU A 494 1.30 -8.47 -4.06
CA GLU A 494 0.04 -9.06 -3.62
C GLU A 494 -0.77 -9.65 -4.76
N ALA A 495 -0.70 -9.07 -5.97
CA ALA A 495 -1.25 -9.67 -7.18
C ALA A 495 -0.69 -11.08 -7.42
N ASN A 496 0.63 -11.28 -7.24
CA ASN A 496 1.25 -12.61 -7.33
C ASN A 496 0.70 -13.58 -6.26
N ALA A 497 0.41 -13.10 -5.06
CA ALA A 497 -0.13 -13.94 -3.99
C ALA A 497 -1.61 -14.31 -4.23
N ILE A 498 -2.48 -13.34 -4.52
CA ILE A 498 -3.93 -13.54 -4.66
C ILE A 498 -4.32 -14.33 -5.91
N THR A 499 -3.45 -14.41 -6.92
CA THR A 499 -3.67 -15.28 -8.09
C THR A 499 -3.34 -16.73 -7.80
N ASN A 500 -2.54 -17.02 -6.77
CA ASN A 500 -2.05 -18.37 -6.47
C ASN A 500 -2.62 -18.95 -5.16
N THR A 501 -3.16 -18.12 -4.26
CA THR A 501 -3.75 -18.57 -2.98
C THR A 501 -4.62 -17.49 -2.32
N VAL A 502 -5.11 -17.74 -1.11
CA VAL A 502 -5.85 -16.79 -0.25
C VAL A 502 -5.06 -16.39 0.99
N ALA A 503 -5.33 -15.18 1.51
CA ALA A 503 -4.78 -14.74 2.79
C ALA A 503 -5.58 -15.36 3.94
N ASP A 504 -4.94 -16.17 4.79
CA ASP A 504 -5.57 -16.88 5.89
C ASP A 504 -5.53 -16.10 7.23
N GLY A 505 -6.16 -16.69 8.26
CA GLY A 505 -6.28 -16.16 9.62
C GLY A 505 -4.97 -15.84 10.33
N LYS A 506 -3.86 -16.43 9.88
CA LYS A 506 -2.55 -16.24 10.51
C LYS A 506 -2.04 -14.82 10.35
N ILE A 507 -2.47 -14.11 9.31
CA ILE A 507 -1.85 -12.84 8.89
C ILE A 507 -2.82 -11.64 8.82
N SER A 508 -4.13 -11.87 8.91
CA SER A 508 -5.20 -10.84 8.78
C SER A 508 -5.03 -9.88 7.60
N LEU A 509 -4.60 -10.41 6.45
CA LEU A 509 -4.53 -9.66 5.20
C LEU A 509 -5.79 -9.85 4.34
N GLY A 510 -6.76 -10.65 4.80
CA GLY A 510 -7.96 -11.03 4.03
C GLY A 510 -8.77 -9.83 3.52
N VAL A 511 -9.03 -8.83 4.37
CA VAL A 511 -9.78 -7.63 3.99
C VAL A 511 -9.04 -6.81 2.94
N ARG A 512 -7.74 -6.59 3.15
CA ARG A 512 -6.88 -5.87 2.20
C ARG A 512 -6.85 -6.55 0.83
N ALA A 513 -6.61 -7.87 0.81
CA ALA A 513 -6.57 -8.67 -0.41
C ALA A 513 -7.92 -8.66 -1.14
N GLN A 514 -9.03 -8.75 -0.40
CA GLN A 514 -10.37 -8.69 -0.97
C GLN A 514 -10.66 -7.33 -1.61
N TYR A 515 -10.35 -6.22 -0.94
CA TYR A 515 -10.50 -4.88 -1.51
C TYR A 515 -9.64 -4.70 -2.76
N LEU A 516 -8.41 -5.24 -2.77
CA LEU A 516 -7.56 -5.23 -3.96
C LEU A 516 -8.23 -5.97 -5.13
N GLN A 517 -8.72 -7.20 -4.90
CA GLN A 517 -9.43 -8.00 -5.91
C GLN A 517 -10.70 -7.34 -6.45
N GLN A 518 -11.40 -6.55 -5.62
CA GLN A 518 -12.63 -5.87 -6.01
C GLN A 518 -12.39 -4.55 -6.73
N HIS A 519 -11.41 -3.76 -6.29
CA HIS A 519 -11.26 -2.36 -6.71
C HIS A 519 -10.07 -2.09 -7.63
N PHE A 520 -9.12 -3.03 -7.73
CA PHE A 520 -7.98 -2.96 -8.65
C PHE A 520 -7.90 -4.15 -9.64
N PRO A 521 -9.03 -4.67 -10.18
CA PRO A 521 -9.01 -5.86 -11.01
C PRO A 521 -8.30 -5.70 -12.35
N GLU A 522 -8.34 -4.53 -12.99
CA GLU A 522 -7.64 -4.32 -14.26
C GLU A 522 -6.12 -4.27 -14.04
N THR A 523 -5.68 -3.68 -12.93
CA THR A 523 -4.27 -3.70 -12.53
C THR A 523 -3.79 -5.12 -12.28
N ILE A 524 -4.56 -5.94 -11.55
CA ILE A 524 -4.24 -7.35 -11.32
C ILE A 524 -4.11 -8.10 -12.65
N ALA A 525 -5.08 -7.94 -13.56
CA ALA A 525 -5.03 -8.57 -14.88
C ALA A 525 -3.76 -8.19 -15.65
N LYS A 526 -3.41 -6.89 -15.67
CA LYS A 526 -2.20 -6.41 -16.34
C LYS A 526 -0.90 -6.94 -15.73
N ILE A 527 -0.85 -7.07 -14.41
CA ILE A 527 0.31 -7.65 -13.72
C ILE A 527 0.41 -9.14 -14.04
N HIS A 528 -0.70 -9.88 -13.95
CA HIS A 528 -0.75 -11.30 -14.28
C HIS A 528 -0.28 -11.57 -15.72
N ASP A 529 -0.84 -10.85 -16.70
CA ASP A 529 -0.44 -10.97 -18.11
C ASP A 529 1.06 -10.70 -18.32
N ALA A 530 1.62 -9.73 -17.59
CA ALA A 530 3.03 -9.39 -17.68
C ALA A 530 3.95 -10.44 -17.00
N MET A 531 3.49 -11.04 -15.89
CA MET A 531 4.25 -12.06 -15.16
C MET A 531 4.22 -13.42 -15.87
N ASN A 532 3.07 -13.77 -16.43
CA ASN A 532 2.77 -15.12 -16.95
C ASN A 532 2.69 -15.15 -18.49
N TRP A 533 3.39 -14.23 -19.17
CA TRP A 533 3.52 -14.15 -20.64
C TRP A 533 4.04 -15.42 -21.35
N LYS A 534 4.34 -16.49 -20.59
CA LYS A 534 4.80 -17.79 -21.07
C LYS A 534 3.69 -18.86 -21.14
N ASP A 535 2.49 -18.58 -20.65
CA ASP A 535 1.36 -19.51 -20.67
C ASP A 535 0.36 -19.06 -21.75
N ASP A 536 0.09 -19.93 -22.74
CA ASP A 536 -0.81 -19.59 -23.86
C ASP A 536 -2.24 -19.31 -23.35
N LEU A 537 -2.78 -18.15 -23.73
CA LEU A 537 -4.09 -17.63 -23.32
C LEU A 537 -5.30 -18.44 -23.85
N ASP A 538 -5.06 -19.47 -24.67
CA ASP A 538 -6.10 -20.19 -25.41
C ASP A 538 -6.74 -21.37 -24.61
N ALA A 539 -6.31 -21.62 -23.38
CA ALA A 539 -6.80 -22.73 -22.57
C ALA A 539 -7.87 -22.34 -21.55
N ILE A 540 -9.01 -21.78 -22.00
CA ILE A 540 -10.19 -21.61 -21.12
C ILE A 540 -11.47 -22.01 -21.87
N GLU A 541 -11.67 -23.32 -22.05
CA GLU A 541 -13.02 -23.88 -22.21
C GLU A 541 -13.63 -24.14 -20.82
N TYR A 542 -14.40 -23.14 -20.41
CA TYR A 542 -15.57 -23.15 -19.52
C TYR A 542 -16.00 -24.50 -18.88
N TYR A 543 -15.98 -24.55 -17.54
CA TYR A 543 -17.04 -25.24 -16.80
C TYR A 543 -18.26 -24.31 -16.71
N GLY A 544 -19.40 -24.86 -17.15
CA GLY A 544 -20.64 -24.19 -17.53
C GLY A 544 -21.40 -23.38 -16.47
N THR A 545 -22.31 -22.59 -17.04
CA THR A 545 -23.53 -21.95 -16.50
C THR A 545 -24.12 -22.50 -15.20
#